data_AF-A0A7W9ZYX3-F1
#
_entry.id   AF-A0A7W9ZYX3-F1
#
_cell.length_a   1.000
_cell.length_b   1.000
_cell.length_c   1.000
_cell.angle_alpha   90.00
_cell.angle_beta   90.00
_cell.angle_gamma   90.00
#
_symmetry.space_group_name_H-M   'P 1'
#
loop_
_entity.id
_entity.type
_entity.pdbx_description
1 polymer ?
#
loop_
_entity_poly.entity_id
_entity_poly.type
_entity_poly.pdbx_seq_one_letter_code
_entity_poly.pdbx_strand_id
1 'polypeptide(L)'
;MSFSFRKRTALALSLLLIVSGCSATERLNKAAVTKGQAAAGIALPPLPDDLLRQEAHAPVVEGEPVIAILARERQALDRANARQGRTVRFYDDLTTRYGARR
;
A
#
# COMPACT_ATOMS: atom_id res chain seq x y z
N MET A 1 -25.24 56.00 -30.64
CA MET A 1 -24.73 55.08 -29.61
C MET A 1 -25.29 53.67 -29.88
N SER A 2 -24.63 52.90 -30.74
CA SER A 2 -23.64 51.85 -30.40
C SER A 2 -24.20 50.43 -30.21
N PHE A 3 -24.91 49.92 -31.23
CA PHE A 3 -25.26 48.48 -31.36
C PHE A 3 -24.00 47.59 -31.55
N SER A 4 -22.96 48.16 -32.19
CA SER A 4 -21.66 47.52 -32.40
C SER A 4 -20.88 47.33 -31.09
N PHE A 5 -20.99 48.27 -30.14
CA PHE A 5 -20.29 48.21 -28.86
C PHE A 5 -20.84 47.08 -27.97
N ARG A 6 -22.17 46.93 -27.89
CA ARG A 6 -22.81 45.85 -27.13
C ARG A 6 -22.46 44.46 -27.64
N LYS A 7 -22.34 44.28 -28.96
CA LYS A 7 -21.94 43.00 -29.57
C LYS A 7 -20.46 42.68 -29.29
N ARG A 8 -19.58 43.68 -29.35
CA ARG A 8 -18.15 43.52 -29.04
C ARG A 8 -17.91 43.20 -27.56
N THR A 9 -18.64 43.86 -26.65
CA THR A 9 -18.55 43.59 -25.21
C THR A 9 -19.12 42.21 -24.86
N ALA A 10 -20.21 41.78 -25.50
CA ALA A 10 -20.78 40.45 -25.30
C ALA A 10 -19.82 39.35 -25.77
N LEU A 11 -19.21 39.51 -26.96
CA LEU A 11 -18.24 38.55 -27.51
C LEU A 11 -16.98 38.43 -26.62
N ALA A 12 -16.47 39.56 -26.14
CA ALA A 12 -15.32 39.59 -25.24
C ALA A 12 -15.62 38.94 -23.88
N LEU A 13 -16.82 39.16 -23.33
CA LEU A 13 -17.25 38.53 -22.07
C LEU A 13 -17.42 37.02 -22.21
N SER A 14 -17.97 36.53 -23.33
CA SER A 14 -18.05 35.09 -23.61
C SER A 14 -16.68 34.44 -23.80
N LEU A 15 -15.73 35.13 -24.43
CA LEU A 15 -14.37 34.61 -24.63
C LEU A 15 -13.61 34.51 -23.30
N LEU A 16 -13.79 35.46 -22.38
CA LEU A 16 -13.20 35.42 -21.03
C LEU A 16 -13.71 34.24 -20.21
N LEU A 17 -15.01 33.91 -20.31
CA LEU A 17 -15.62 32.78 -19.59
C LEU A 17 -15.11 31.42 -20.10
N ILE A 18 -14.88 31.29 -21.42
CA ILE A 18 -14.38 30.05 -22.02
C ILE A 18 -12.92 29.78 -21.59
N VAL A 19 -12.06 30.80 -21.58
CA VAL A 19 -10.64 30.65 -21.21
C VAL A 19 -10.48 30.33 -19.71
N SER A 20 -11.34 30.88 -18.84
CA SER A 20 -11.33 30.55 -17.41
C SER A 20 -11.71 29.08 -17.15
N GLY A 21 -12.64 28.53 -17.93
CA GLY A 21 -13.10 27.14 -17.82
C GLY A 21 -12.01 26.09 -18.06
N CYS A 22 -11.14 26.30 -19.05
CA CYS A 22 -10.07 25.33 -19.38
C CYS A 22 -9.06 25.12 -18.23
N SER A 23 -8.72 26.18 -17.49
CA SER A 23 -7.80 26.08 -16.35
C SER A 23 -8.42 25.36 -15.16
N ALA A 24 -9.74 25.49 -14.97
CA ALA A 24 -10.48 24.79 -13.92
C ALA A 24 -10.58 23.28 -14.22
N THR A 25 -10.83 22.92 -15.48
CA THR A 25 -10.89 21.50 -15.89
C THR A 25 -9.55 20.79 -15.75
N GLU A 26 -8.43 21.46 -16.06
CA GLU A 26 -7.10 20.86 -15.92
C GLU A 26 -6.74 20.60 -14.44
N ARG A 27 -7.07 21.54 -13.55
CA ARG A 27 -6.88 21.38 -12.10
C ARG A 27 -7.76 20.28 -11.52
N LEU A 28 -9.01 20.17 -11.98
CA LEU A 28 -9.93 19.10 -11.56
C LEU A 28 -9.44 17.74 -12.04
N ASN A 29 -8.97 17.62 -13.28
CA ASN A 29 -8.41 16.37 -13.80
C ASN A 29 -7.14 15.97 -13.05
N LYS A 30 -6.23 16.92 -12.78
CA LYS A 30 -5.05 16.67 -11.94
C LYS A 30 -5.43 16.23 -10.53
N ALA A 31 -6.38 16.92 -9.90
CA ALA A 31 -6.88 16.56 -8.57
C ALA A 31 -7.59 15.20 -8.56
N ALA A 32 -8.32 14.84 -9.62
CA ALA A 32 -8.95 13.54 -9.77
C ALA A 32 -7.91 12.43 -9.97
N VAL A 33 -6.84 12.68 -10.73
CA VAL A 33 -5.72 11.75 -10.91
C VAL A 33 -4.95 11.58 -9.61
N THR A 34 -4.59 12.66 -8.90
CA THR A 34 -3.88 12.56 -7.61
C THR A 34 -4.75 11.92 -6.54
N LYS A 35 -6.06 12.22 -6.51
CA LYS A 35 -7.01 11.54 -5.63
C LYS A 35 -7.17 10.06 -6.00
N GLY A 36 -7.21 9.73 -7.30
CA GLY A 36 -7.24 8.35 -7.78
C GLY A 36 -5.98 7.59 -7.41
N GLN A 37 -4.80 8.21 -7.54
CA GLN A 37 -3.51 7.64 -7.13
C GLN A 37 -3.41 7.48 -5.61
N ALA A 38 -3.87 8.46 -4.82
CA ALA A 38 -3.87 8.39 -3.36
C ALA A 38 -4.90 7.37 -2.84
N ALA A 39 -6.08 7.30 -3.46
CA ALA A 39 -7.10 6.30 -3.15
C ALA A 39 -6.69 4.89 -3.62
N ALA A 40 -5.84 4.79 -4.64
CA ALA A 40 -5.23 3.54 -5.09
C ALA A 40 -4.07 3.06 -4.20
N GLY A 41 -3.76 3.76 -3.10
CA GLY A 41 -2.84 3.27 -2.09
C GLY A 41 -3.24 1.86 -1.66
N ILE A 42 -2.36 0.89 -1.88
CA ILE A 42 -2.64 -0.53 -1.59
C ILE A 42 -2.74 -0.67 -0.08
N ALA A 43 -3.95 -0.88 0.42
CA ALA A 43 -4.16 -1.31 1.80
C ALA A 43 -3.70 -2.76 1.93
N LEU A 44 -2.48 -2.95 2.44
CA LEU A 44 -1.98 -4.29 2.73
C LEU A 44 -2.79 -4.88 3.90
N PRO A 45 -3.13 -6.19 3.85
CA PRO A 45 -3.70 -6.84 5.00
C PRO A 45 -2.70 -6.81 6.17
N PRO A 46 -3.19 -6.81 7.42
CA PRO A 46 -2.32 -6.86 8.59
C PRO A 46 -1.47 -8.13 8.55
N LEU A 47 -0.22 -8.03 9.03
CA LEU A 47 0.63 -9.19 9.22
C LEU A 47 0.01 -10.09 10.30
N PRO A 48 -0.22 -11.39 10.06
CA PRO A 48 -0.75 -12.28 11.08
C PRO A 48 0.13 -12.33 12.33
N ASP A 49 -0.48 -12.28 13.52
CA ASP A 49 0.24 -12.29 14.81
C ASP A 49 1.21 -13.48 14.95
N ASP A 50 0.87 -14.62 14.36
CA ASP A 50 1.74 -15.79 14.29
C ASP A 50 3.11 -15.47 13.67
N LEU A 51 3.17 -14.63 12.64
CA LEU A 51 4.41 -14.30 11.94
C LEU A 51 5.28 -13.28 12.70
N LEU A 52 4.71 -12.60 13.70
CA LEU A 52 5.43 -11.71 14.60
C LEU A 52 6.11 -12.45 15.76
N ARG A 53 5.71 -13.71 16.02
CA ARG A 53 6.23 -14.48 17.15
C ARG A 53 7.67 -14.90 16.91
N GLN A 54 8.50 -14.72 17.94
CA GLN A 54 9.82 -15.32 18.05
C GLN A 54 9.73 -16.64 18.82
N GLU A 55 10.53 -17.62 18.39
CA GLU A 55 10.70 -18.86 19.15
C GLU A 55 11.82 -18.67 20.17
N ALA A 56 11.52 -18.98 21.44
CA ALA A 56 12.53 -18.97 22.48
C ALA A 56 13.45 -20.19 22.34
N HIS A 57 14.72 -20.00 22.68
CA HIS A 57 15.65 -21.09 22.91
C HIS A 57 15.17 -22.00 24.04
N ALA A 58 15.58 -23.27 23.99
CA ALA A 58 15.31 -24.21 25.04
C ALA A 58 16.02 -23.76 26.34
N PRO A 59 15.34 -23.82 27.49
CA PRO A 59 15.99 -23.49 28.75
C PRO A 59 17.10 -24.51 29.05
N VAL A 60 18.22 -23.98 29.57
CA VAL A 60 19.32 -24.76 30.11
C VAL A 60 19.04 -24.95 31.60
N VAL A 61 18.87 -26.20 32.02
CA VAL A 61 18.59 -26.57 33.40
C VAL A 61 19.73 -27.42 33.93
N GLU A 62 20.26 -27.06 35.10
CA GLU A 62 21.35 -27.80 35.72
C GLU A 62 20.93 -29.23 36.05
N GLY A 63 21.82 -30.19 35.77
CA GLY A 63 21.54 -31.62 35.94
C GLY A 63 20.76 -32.27 34.79
N GLU A 64 20.24 -31.50 33.83
CA GLU A 64 19.66 -32.09 32.62
C GLU A 64 20.73 -32.51 31.60
N PRO A 65 20.53 -33.63 30.90
CA PRO A 65 21.47 -34.05 29.89
C PRO A 65 21.40 -33.12 28.67
N VAL A 66 22.57 -32.71 28.16
CA VAL A 66 22.69 -31.80 27.01
C VAL A 66 21.88 -32.28 25.79
N ILE A 67 21.78 -33.59 25.59
CA ILE A 67 20.99 -34.16 24.49
C ILE A 67 19.50 -33.82 24.58
N ALA A 68 18.94 -33.69 25.79
CA ALA A 68 17.55 -33.30 26.00
C ALA A 68 17.35 -31.81 25.66
N ILE A 69 18.31 -30.95 26.02
CA ILE A 69 18.31 -29.53 25.64
C ILE A 69 18.35 -29.40 24.11
N LEU A 70 19.28 -30.12 23.45
CA LEU A 70 19.41 -30.11 21.99
C LEU A 70 18.15 -30.62 21.27
N ALA A 71 17.48 -31.64 21.81
CA ALA A 71 16.22 -32.12 21.26
C ALA A 71 15.13 -31.03 21.30
N ARG A 72 15.02 -30.29 22.41
CA ARG A 72 14.08 -29.16 22.54
C ARG A 72 14.45 -27.98 21.65
N GLU A 73 15.73 -27.66 21.50
CA GLU A 73 16.22 -26.67 20.55
C GLU A 73 15.82 -27.03 19.12
N ARG A 74 15.97 -28.31 18.73
CA ARG A 74 15.57 -28.76 17.40
C ARG A 74 14.08 -28.54 17.15
N GLN A 75 13.24 -28.85 18.14
CA GLN A 75 11.80 -28.58 18.05
C GLN A 75 11.48 -27.09 17.93
N ALA A 76 12.19 -26.22 18.66
CA ALA A 76 12.03 -24.77 18.56
C ALA A 76 12.41 -24.27 17.17
N LEU A 77 13.54 -24.74 16.63
CA LEU A 77 13.99 -24.42 15.28
C LEU A 77 13.00 -24.91 14.21
N ASP A 78 12.42 -26.10 14.36
CA ASP A 78 11.43 -26.62 13.42
C ASP A 78 10.17 -25.74 13.40
N ARG A 79 9.71 -25.25 14.56
CA ARG A 79 8.59 -24.28 14.64
C ARG A 79 8.95 -22.96 13.98
N ALA A 80 10.17 -22.46 14.21
CA ALA A 80 10.66 -21.22 13.60
C ALA A 80 10.73 -21.32 12.07
N ASN A 81 11.28 -22.42 11.54
CA ASN A 81 11.38 -22.67 10.10
C ASN A 81 9.99 -22.82 9.46
N ALA A 82 9.06 -23.49 10.13
CA ALA A 82 7.67 -23.58 9.67
C ALA A 82 7.00 -22.19 9.60
N ARG A 83 7.29 -21.32 10.56
CA ARG A 83 6.80 -19.93 10.61
C ARG A 83 7.42 -19.10 9.49
N GLN A 84 8.74 -19.20 9.27
CA GLN A 84 9.42 -18.57 8.14
C GLN A 84 8.78 -18.96 6.80
N GLY A 85 8.48 -20.24 6.61
CA GLY A 85 7.79 -20.71 5.40
C GLY A 85 6.42 -20.05 5.20
N ARG A 86 5.67 -19.80 6.28
CA ARG A 86 4.40 -19.05 6.20
C ARG A 86 4.61 -17.57 5.88
N THR A 87 5.67 -16.94 6.40
CA THR A 87 6.02 -15.55 6.04
C THR A 87 6.31 -15.39 4.55
N VAL A 88 7.07 -16.32 3.97
CA VAL A 88 7.36 -16.32 2.53
C VAL A 88 6.05 -16.43 1.73
N ARG A 89 5.20 -17.41 2.06
CA ARG A 89 3.91 -17.59 1.38
C ARG A 89 3.00 -16.37 1.50
N PHE A 90 2.92 -15.75 2.68
CA PHE A 90 2.15 -14.53 2.87
C PHE A 90 2.65 -13.41 1.94
N TYR A 91 3.96 -13.22 1.82
CA TYR A 91 4.52 -12.23 0.90
C TYR A 91 4.28 -12.56 -0.57
N ASP A 92 4.40 -13.83 -0.96
CA ASP A 92 4.11 -14.28 -2.32
C ASP A 92 2.64 -14.06 -2.69
N ASP A 93 1.73 -14.32 -1.75
CA ASP A 93 0.30 -14.04 -1.90
C ASP A 93 0.03 -12.54 -2.08
N LEU A 94 0.72 -11.67 -1.33
CA LEU A 94 0.63 -10.22 -1.51
C LEU A 94 1.13 -9.80 -2.89
N THR A 95 2.28 -10.31 -3.31
CA THR A 95 2.84 -10.06 -4.65
C THR A 95 1.89 -10.52 -5.74
N THR A 96 1.25 -11.68 -5.56
CA THR A 96 0.30 -12.21 -6.55
C THR A 96 -0.97 -11.36 -6.65
N ARG A 97 -1.48 -10.87 -5.52
CA ARG A 97 -2.73 -10.10 -5.45
C ARG A 97 -2.56 -8.62 -5.82
N TYR A 98 -1.42 -8.05 -5.45
CA TYR A 98 -1.19 -6.60 -5.46
C TYR A 98 0.08 -6.18 -6.20
N GLY A 99 0.98 -7.12 -6.49
CA GLY A 99 2.14 -6.87 -7.34
C GLY A 99 1.67 -6.48 -8.74
N ALA A 100 2.25 -5.41 -9.26
CA ALA A 100 1.83 -4.79 -10.52
C ALA A 100 1.65 -5.85 -11.62
N ARG A 101 0.46 -5.87 -12.25
CA ARG A 101 0.36 -6.32 -13.65
C ARG A 101 1.41 -5.52 -14.41
N ARG A 102 2.49 -6.19 -14.78
CA ARG A 102 3.52 -5.63 -15.65
C ARG A 102 2.98 -5.47 -17.05
#